data_AF-A0A6A2ZCR1-F1
#
_entry.id   AF-A0A6A2ZCR1-F1
#
_cell.length_a   1.000
_cell.length_b   1.000
_cell.length_c   1.000
_cell.angle_alpha   90.00
_cell.angle_beta   90.00
_cell.angle_gamma   90.00
#
_symmetry.space_group_name_H-M   'P 1'
#
loop_
_entity.id
_entity.type
_entity.pdbx_description
1 polymer ?
#
loop_
_entity_poly.entity_id
_entity_poly.type
_entity_poly.pdbx_seq_one_letter_code
_entity_poly.pdbx_strand_id
1 'polypeptide(L)'
;MKKLRWASDGDFWELDASTPRTLEGAARAVPGNALPLGLSRGTRLSRPNQIDFMQRFMAAPFLPSYTNHFGITLQRVLSIPFSENWSSLLLGQFNLRKFLSSLKENGGAAMSMRDLKSVGRLLLDKSLYALGFSSEFLQHNLTVDAAWPALFVDKETGDYWDVPFSMALDLASLPSDSGPSYHLCLHHNHGSPKQFQGDTIARVPASLLPGFSAKCAFSYEKNVDIWRSQAQKLKMVQPYDIFLSDPHVSASGTIGAALSANFGEAQHGNFQRLFSDLTRFHARMDFPSGSKFLIGATQLAQDLLNSHQPSSEAIKTIFPTTTLSLQQQIAGPFSFRVDSGVLIDFKDKSWRIQADQPVFAIEYALHVLFSAKAVAWYSPKHQEFMVELRFFET
;
A
#
# COMPACT_ATOMS: atom_id res chain seq x y z
N MET A 1 -7.82 7.37 -19.98
CA MET A 1 -8.26 6.35 -18.98
C MET A 1 -7.13 6.29 -17.98
N LYS A 2 -7.40 6.49 -16.69
CA LYS A 2 -6.46 6.80 -15.59
C LYS A 2 -5.47 5.65 -15.23
N LYS A 3 -4.97 4.92 -16.22
CA LYS A 3 -4.38 3.57 -16.12
C LYS A 3 -3.02 3.47 -15.41
N LEU A 4 -2.36 4.58 -15.07
CA LEU A 4 -0.95 4.55 -14.62
C LEU A 4 -0.67 5.16 -13.24
N ARG A 5 -1.72 5.59 -12.51
CA ARG A 5 -1.58 6.19 -11.17
C ARG A 5 -0.87 5.29 -10.16
N TRP A 6 -1.11 3.98 -10.22
CA TRP A 6 -0.54 3.00 -9.28
C TRP A 6 0.98 2.84 -9.40
N ALA A 7 1.52 3.02 -10.60
CA ALA A 7 2.95 2.92 -10.86
C ALA A 7 3.68 4.24 -10.61
N SER A 8 3.02 5.40 -10.76
CA SER A 8 3.65 6.69 -10.50
C SER A 8 3.67 7.08 -9.01
N ASP A 9 2.65 6.74 -8.21
CA ASP A 9 2.53 7.29 -6.84
C ASP A 9 3.48 6.66 -5.79
N GLY A 10 4.03 5.47 -6.03
CA GLY A 10 4.72 4.68 -4.99
C GLY A 10 6.04 5.22 -4.42
N ASP A 11 6.61 6.28 -5.02
CA ASP A 11 7.88 6.91 -4.60
C ASP A 11 7.73 8.43 -4.40
N PHE A 12 6.75 9.05 -5.07
CA PHE A 12 6.39 10.47 -4.84
C PHE A 12 5.51 10.68 -3.61
N TRP A 13 4.77 9.65 -3.19
CA TRP A 13 3.86 9.73 -2.06
C TRP A 13 3.86 8.46 -1.20
N GLU A 14 3.58 8.60 0.08
CA GLU A 14 3.41 7.47 0.99
C GLU A 14 2.12 6.74 0.67
N LEU A 15 2.25 5.63 -0.04
CA LEU A 15 1.21 4.62 -0.12
C LEU A 15 1.21 3.77 1.16
N ASP A 16 0.04 3.35 1.59
CA ASP A 16 -0.10 2.36 2.66
C ASP A 16 0.48 1.01 2.20
N ALA A 17 1.17 0.31 3.10
CA ALA A 17 1.64 -1.05 2.87
C ALA A 17 0.55 -2.05 3.25
N SER A 18 0.22 -3.00 2.37
CA SER A 18 -0.65 -4.12 2.75
C SER A 18 0.06 -5.00 3.77
N THR A 19 -0.60 -5.30 4.88
CA THR A 19 -0.03 -6.20 5.91
C THR A 19 -1.13 -6.96 6.64
N PRO A 20 -0.97 -8.26 6.93
CA PRO A 20 -1.86 -9.01 7.81
C PRO A 20 -1.61 -8.70 9.30
N ARG A 21 -0.57 -7.92 9.64
CA ARG A 21 -0.26 -7.60 11.05
C ARG A 21 -1.25 -6.62 11.66
N THR A 22 -1.82 -5.75 10.83
CA THR A 22 -2.89 -4.84 11.24
C THR A 22 -4.24 -5.37 10.86
N LEU A 23 -5.24 -4.84 11.55
CA LEU A 23 -6.61 -5.24 11.33
C LEU A 23 -7.28 -4.53 10.16
N GLU A 24 -6.74 -3.37 9.78
CA GLU A 24 -7.13 -2.66 8.56
C GLU A 24 -6.54 -3.32 7.29
N GLY A 25 -5.65 -4.30 7.47
CA GLY A 25 -4.92 -4.93 6.39
C GLY A 25 -3.88 -3.99 5.75
N ALA A 26 -3.54 -2.91 6.45
CA ALA A 26 -2.67 -1.83 5.99
C ALA A 26 -1.83 -1.23 7.13
N ALA A 27 -0.62 -0.76 6.82
CA ALA A 27 0.20 0.06 7.70
C ALA A 27 0.70 1.27 6.93
N ARG A 28 0.73 2.44 7.57
CA ARG A 28 1.25 3.66 6.94
C ARG A 28 2.76 3.52 6.75
N ALA A 29 3.26 3.90 5.58
CA ALA A 29 4.70 3.94 5.35
C ALA A 29 5.36 5.00 6.25
N VAL A 30 6.52 4.69 6.83
CA VAL A 30 7.38 5.75 7.39
C VAL A 30 7.83 6.68 6.25
N PRO A 31 7.76 8.00 6.45
CA PRO A 31 8.18 8.96 5.43
C PRO A 31 9.62 8.83 4.98
N GLY A 32 9.86 8.79 3.65
CA GLY A 32 11.19 9.00 3.05
C GLY A 32 11.68 8.02 1.98
N ASN A 33 11.10 6.83 1.81
CA ASN A 33 11.54 5.79 0.85
C ASN A 33 10.32 5.17 0.11
N ALA A 34 10.44 4.60 -1.10
CA ALA A 34 9.35 3.85 -1.78
C ALA A 34 8.99 2.52 -1.11
N LEU A 35 7.72 2.08 -1.21
CA LEU A 35 7.33 0.70 -0.89
C LEU A 35 7.62 -0.24 -2.08
N PRO A 36 7.92 -1.54 -1.85
CA PRO A 36 7.88 -2.53 -2.90
C PRO A 36 6.52 -2.56 -3.59
N LEU A 37 6.50 -2.59 -4.93
CA LEU A 37 5.27 -2.52 -5.75
C LEU A 37 4.21 -3.56 -5.36
N GLY A 38 4.63 -4.77 -4.97
CA GLY A 38 3.70 -5.84 -4.56
C GLY A 38 3.03 -5.61 -3.21
N LEU A 39 3.66 -4.83 -2.32
CA LEU A 39 3.16 -4.48 -0.99
C LEU A 39 2.44 -3.13 -0.97
N SER A 40 2.75 -2.22 -1.89
CA SER A 40 2.11 -0.91 -1.96
C SER A 40 0.62 -1.04 -2.29
N ARG A 41 -0.21 -0.27 -1.58
CA ARG A 41 -1.62 -0.07 -1.92
C ARG A 41 -1.73 1.18 -2.77
N GLY A 42 -2.10 1.06 -4.05
CA GLY A 42 -2.56 2.21 -4.85
C GLY A 42 -3.84 2.83 -4.28
N THR A 43 -4.44 3.81 -4.98
CA THR A 43 -5.72 4.43 -4.61
C THR A 43 -6.88 3.42 -4.70
N ARG A 44 -6.96 2.54 -3.70
CA ARG A 44 -8.02 1.55 -3.50
C ARG A 44 -9.18 2.21 -2.77
N LEU A 45 -10.34 1.57 -2.82
CA LEU A 45 -11.35 1.77 -1.78
C LEU A 45 -10.69 1.53 -0.41
N SER A 46 -10.64 2.56 0.42
CA SER A 46 -10.13 2.51 1.80
C SER A 46 -10.78 1.35 2.57
N ARG A 47 -10.12 0.83 3.61
CA ARG A 47 -10.70 -0.24 4.44
C ARG A 47 -12.09 0.13 4.96
N PRO A 48 -12.34 1.37 5.42
CA PRO A 48 -13.70 1.82 5.74
C PRO A 48 -14.68 1.70 4.56
N ASN A 49 -14.29 2.13 3.35
CA ASN A 49 -15.13 2.01 2.15
C ASN A 49 -15.44 0.55 1.79
N GLN A 50 -14.47 -0.36 1.94
CA GLN A 50 -14.70 -1.80 1.72
C GLN A 50 -15.70 -2.40 2.71
N ILE A 51 -15.59 -2.03 3.99
CA ILE A 51 -16.50 -2.52 5.03
C ILE A 51 -17.89 -1.91 4.83
N ASP A 52 -17.99 -0.62 4.50
CA ASP A 52 -19.26 0.03 4.17
C ASP A 52 -19.95 -0.65 2.98
N PHE A 53 -19.19 -1.03 1.94
CA PHE A 53 -19.71 -1.84 0.84
C PHE A 53 -20.27 -3.18 1.33
N MET A 54 -19.52 -3.92 2.14
CA MET A 54 -19.95 -5.22 2.65
C MET A 54 -21.18 -5.11 3.56
N GLN A 55 -21.27 -4.05 4.35
CA GLN A 55 -22.43 -3.78 5.21
C GLN A 55 -23.69 -3.46 4.40
N ARG A 56 -23.57 -2.61 3.37
CA ARG A 56 -24.71 -2.14 2.57
C ARG A 56 -25.14 -3.15 1.52
N PHE A 57 -24.20 -3.77 0.83
CA PHE A 57 -24.48 -4.61 -0.34
C PHE A 57 -24.49 -6.10 -0.02
N MET A 58 -23.71 -6.55 0.97
CA MET A 58 -23.62 -7.97 1.35
C MET A 58 -24.38 -8.31 2.63
N ALA A 59 -25.15 -7.35 3.17
CA ALA A 59 -25.93 -7.50 4.41
C ALA A 59 -25.11 -8.02 5.60
N ALA A 60 -23.82 -7.68 5.66
CA ALA A 60 -22.89 -8.10 6.71
C ALA A 60 -22.65 -6.94 7.69
N PRO A 61 -23.47 -6.77 8.76
CA PRO A 61 -23.38 -5.59 9.64
C PRO A 61 -22.07 -5.51 10.43
N PHE A 62 -21.45 -6.66 10.69
CA PHE A 62 -20.13 -6.78 11.30
C PHE A 62 -19.27 -7.66 10.41
N LEU A 63 -18.04 -7.22 10.16
CA LEU A 63 -17.07 -8.01 9.43
C LEU A 63 -16.10 -8.67 10.42
N PRO A 64 -16.08 -10.00 10.51
CA PRO A 64 -15.05 -10.68 11.27
C PRO A 64 -13.71 -10.56 10.53
N SER A 65 -12.65 -10.32 11.28
CA SER A 65 -11.28 -10.42 10.79
C SER A 65 -10.43 -11.19 11.79
N TYR A 66 -9.38 -11.84 11.29
CA TYR A 66 -8.46 -12.61 12.10
C TYR A 66 -7.02 -12.17 11.83
N THR A 67 -6.26 -11.96 12.90
CA THR A 67 -4.80 -11.83 12.84
C THR A 67 -4.19 -12.70 13.94
N ASN A 68 -2.95 -13.17 13.73
CA ASN A 68 -2.28 -14.04 14.71
C ASN A 68 -2.16 -13.37 16.10
N HIS A 69 -1.99 -12.05 16.12
CA HIS A 69 -1.78 -11.26 17.33
C HIS A 69 -3.10 -10.85 18.01
N PHE A 70 -4.02 -10.22 17.27
CA PHE A 70 -5.28 -9.74 17.85
C PHE A 70 -6.35 -10.84 17.94
N GLY A 71 -6.14 -11.99 17.30
CA GLY A 71 -7.14 -13.05 17.19
C GLY A 71 -8.33 -12.61 16.34
N ILE A 72 -9.52 -13.08 16.71
CA ILE A 72 -10.78 -12.69 16.06
C ILE A 72 -11.21 -11.31 16.56
N THR A 73 -11.59 -10.45 15.64
CA THR A 73 -12.19 -9.15 15.94
C THR A 73 -13.40 -8.88 15.06
N LEU A 74 -14.24 -7.96 15.50
CA LEU A 74 -15.42 -7.52 14.76
C LEU A 74 -15.26 -6.05 14.36
N GLN A 75 -15.32 -5.79 13.06
CA GLN A 75 -15.29 -4.44 12.50
C GLN A 75 -16.70 -3.98 12.12
N ARG A 76 -16.96 -2.68 12.31
CA ARG A 76 -18.18 -2.02 11.88
C ARG A 76 -17.84 -0.62 11.42
N VAL A 77 -18.32 -0.25 10.23
CA VAL A 77 -18.31 1.15 9.79
C VAL A 77 -19.67 1.79 10.08
N LEU A 78 -19.63 3.06 10.43
CA LEU A 78 -20.78 3.96 10.48
C LEU A 78 -20.53 5.05 9.45
N SER A 79 -21.38 5.11 8.43
CA SER A 79 -21.33 6.20 7.47
C SER A 79 -22.20 7.36 7.93
N ILE A 80 -21.60 8.54 7.97
CA ILE A 80 -22.26 9.78 8.31
C ILE A 80 -22.26 10.63 7.02
N PRO A 81 -23.40 10.70 6.30
CA PRO A 81 -23.51 11.54 5.12
C PRO A 81 -23.55 13.01 5.55
N PHE A 82 -22.64 13.83 5.02
CA PHE A 82 -22.62 15.27 5.28
C PHE A 82 -23.24 16.05 4.12
N SER A 83 -22.85 15.76 2.88
CA SER A 83 -23.42 16.36 1.66
C SER A 83 -23.23 15.44 0.46
N GLU A 84 -23.77 15.80 -0.71
CA GLU A 84 -23.63 15.00 -1.94
C GLU A 84 -22.17 14.74 -2.36
N ASN A 85 -21.25 15.64 -1.98
CA ASN A 85 -19.83 15.56 -2.35
C ASN A 85 -18.90 15.25 -1.16
N TRP A 86 -19.47 15.03 0.03
CA TRP A 86 -18.73 14.79 1.25
C TRP A 86 -19.28 13.59 2.00
N SER A 87 -18.48 12.54 2.06
CA SER A 87 -18.77 11.36 2.86
C SER A 87 -17.78 11.25 4.00
N SER A 88 -18.26 10.78 5.15
CA SER A 88 -17.41 10.41 6.26
C SER A 88 -17.77 9.04 6.80
N LEU A 89 -16.74 8.31 7.21
CA LEU A 89 -16.81 6.96 7.69
C LEU A 89 -16.09 6.88 9.03
N LEU A 90 -16.80 6.39 10.04
CA LEU A 90 -16.25 6.03 11.33
C LEU A 90 -16.12 4.52 11.40
N LEU A 91 -14.90 4.01 11.32
CA LEU A 91 -14.55 2.62 11.52
C LEU A 91 -14.37 2.35 13.01
N GLY A 92 -15.18 1.45 13.55
CA GLY A 92 -15.01 0.86 14.88
C GLY A 92 -14.56 -0.59 14.77
N GLN A 93 -13.62 -0.96 15.62
CA GLN A 93 -13.12 -2.33 15.73
C GLN A 93 -13.20 -2.79 17.18
N PHE A 94 -13.60 -4.04 17.40
CA PHE A 94 -13.71 -4.66 18.71
C PHE A 94 -12.89 -5.95 18.80
N ASN A 95 -11.94 -6.02 19.74
CA ASN A 95 -11.10 -7.20 19.94
C ASN A 95 -11.80 -8.27 20.81
N LEU A 96 -12.36 -9.29 20.16
CA LEU A 96 -13.10 -10.36 20.84
C LEU A 96 -12.18 -11.26 21.67
N ARG A 97 -10.99 -11.61 21.16
CA ARG A 97 -10.03 -12.46 21.89
C ARG A 97 -9.62 -11.83 23.21
N LYS A 98 -9.26 -10.54 23.18
CA LYS A 98 -8.82 -9.79 24.36
C LYS A 98 -9.96 -9.62 25.36
N PHE A 99 -11.17 -9.36 24.88
CA PHE A 99 -12.36 -9.33 25.72
C PHE A 99 -12.60 -10.69 26.42
N LEU A 100 -12.51 -11.80 25.67
CA LEU A 100 -12.69 -13.14 26.23
C LEU A 100 -11.57 -13.54 27.20
N SER A 101 -10.31 -13.13 26.95
CA SER A 101 -9.22 -13.37 27.90
C SER A 101 -9.43 -12.59 29.19
N SER A 102 -9.81 -11.32 29.11
CA SER A 102 -10.10 -10.50 30.29
C SER A 102 -11.33 -10.99 31.05
N LEU A 103 -12.28 -11.63 30.37
CA LEU A 103 -13.45 -12.27 30.99
C LEU A 103 -13.03 -13.55 31.75
N LYS A 104 -12.21 -14.39 31.11
CA LYS A 104 -11.71 -15.65 31.70
C LYS A 104 -10.85 -15.41 32.94
N GLU A 105 -10.05 -14.35 32.94
CA GLU A 105 -9.24 -13.94 34.08
C GLU A 105 -10.08 -13.46 35.28
N ASN A 106 -11.25 -12.89 35.00
CA ASN A 106 -12.14 -12.32 36.02
C ASN A 106 -13.30 -13.23 36.47
N GLY A 107 -13.52 -14.40 35.87
CA GLY A 107 -14.60 -15.29 36.31
C GLY A 107 -14.73 -16.60 35.53
N GLY A 108 -14.47 -17.72 36.20
CA GLY A 108 -14.86 -19.05 35.74
C GLY A 108 -16.36 -19.30 35.97
N ALA A 109 -17.09 -19.48 34.87
CA ALA A 109 -18.37 -20.20 34.75
C ALA A 109 -19.42 -20.10 35.89
N ALA A 110 -20.07 -18.93 36.03
CA ALA A 110 -21.50 -18.78 36.40
C ALA A 110 -21.87 -17.28 36.42
N MET A 111 -22.64 -16.81 35.44
CA MET A 111 -22.88 -15.37 35.21
C MET A 111 -23.97 -14.80 36.14
N SER A 112 -23.57 -14.07 37.17
CA SER A 112 -24.40 -13.35 38.16
C SER A 112 -24.60 -11.87 37.78
N MET A 113 -25.58 -11.18 38.38
CA MET A 113 -25.80 -9.73 38.21
C MET A 113 -24.58 -8.87 38.62
N ARG A 114 -23.69 -9.39 39.49
CA ARG A 114 -22.39 -8.75 39.79
C ARG A 114 -21.43 -8.83 38.59
N ASP A 115 -21.54 -9.86 37.76
CA ASP A 115 -20.72 -10.07 36.57
C ASP A 115 -21.14 -9.16 35.42
N LEU A 116 -22.40 -8.74 35.37
CA LEU A 116 -22.87 -7.80 34.34
C LEU A 116 -22.26 -6.40 34.52
N LYS A 117 -22.03 -5.98 35.77
CA LYS A 117 -21.29 -4.75 36.07
C LYS A 117 -19.79 -4.89 35.80
N SER A 118 -19.18 -6.06 36.02
CA SER A 118 -17.76 -6.28 35.70
C SER A 118 -17.54 -6.36 34.19
N VAL A 119 -18.41 -7.05 33.45
CA VAL A 119 -18.44 -7.05 31.98
C VAL A 119 -18.61 -5.64 31.42
N GLY A 120 -19.49 -4.82 32.01
CA GLY A 120 -19.64 -3.41 31.63
C GLY A 120 -18.35 -2.60 31.81
N ARG A 121 -17.58 -2.85 32.88
CA ARG A 121 -16.26 -2.22 33.07
C ARG A 121 -15.23 -2.73 32.05
N LEU A 122 -15.26 -4.00 31.71
CA LEU A 122 -14.38 -4.59 30.69
C LEU A 122 -14.67 -3.99 29.31
N LEU A 123 -15.94 -3.78 28.96
CA LEU A 123 -16.33 -3.10 27.71
C LEU A 123 -15.95 -1.62 27.66
N LEU A 124 -15.55 -1.00 28.78
CA LEU A 124 -15.02 0.38 28.79
C LEU A 124 -13.50 0.43 28.60
N ASP A 125 -12.83 -0.72 28.52
CA ASP A 125 -11.40 -0.78 28.27
C ASP A 125 -11.12 -0.29 26.84
N LYS A 126 -10.54 0.91 26.75
CA LYS A 126 -10.15 1.55 25.48
C LYS A 126 -9.25 0.65 24.64
N SER A 127 -8.47 -0.23 25.27
CA SER A 127 -7.54 -1.10 24.59
C SER A 127 -8.20 -2.29 23.87
N LEU A 128 -9.54 -2.42 23.97
CA LEU A 128 -10.36 -3.33 23.16
C LEU A 128 -10.78 -2.71 21.82
N TYR A 129 -10.65 -1.39 21.68
CA TYR A 129 -11.17 -0.64 20.55
C TYR A 129 -10.05 -0.02 19.73
N ALA A 130 -10.25 -0.02 18.42
CA ALA A 130 -9.56 0.88 17.51
C ALA A 130 -10.60 1.70 16.76
N LEU A 131 -10.30 2.98 16.56
CA LEU A 131 -11.16 3.92 15.86
C LEU A 131 -10.40 4.54 14.70
N GLY A 132 -11.01 4.46 13.51
CA GLY A 132 -10.58 5.14 12.31
C GLY A 132 -11.66 6.12 11.86
N PHE A 133 -11.30 7.35 11.54
CA PHE A 133 -12.17 8.30 10.87
C PHE A 133 -11.56 8.57 9.50
N SER A 134 -12.38 8.46 8.46
CA SER A 134 -11.99 8.83 7.09
C SER A 134 -13.07 9.71 6.49
N SER A 135 -12.65 10.81 5.86
CA SER A 135 -13.55 11.80 5.28
C SER A 135 -13.02 12.23 3.93
N GLU A 136 -13.81 12.06 2.88
CA GLU A 136 -13.41 12.34 1.49
C GLU A 136 -14.29 13.43 0.87
N PHE A 137 -13.66 14.47 0.31
CA PHE A 137 -14.33 15.54 -0.44
C PHE A 137 -13.97 15.46 -1.93
N LEU A 138 -14.95 15.10 -2.75
CA LEU A 138 -14.74 14.61 -4.13
C LEU A 138 -14.31 15.70 -5.12
N GLN A 139 -14.73 16.95 -4.93
CA GLN A 139 -14.43 18.03 -5.89
C GLN A 139 -12.96 18.49 -5.85
N HIS A 140 -12.29 18.30 -4.71
CA HIS A 140 -10.90 18.74 -4.50
C HIS A 140 -9.96 17.62 -4.10
N ASN A 141 -10.40 16.35 -4.13
CA ASN A 141 -9.62 15.18 -3.70
C ASN A 141 -8.89 15.45 -2.37
N LEU A 142 -9.68 15.94 -1.40
CA LEU A 142 -9.25 16.26 -0.05
C LEU A 142 -9.70 15.12 0.87
N THR A 143 -8.77 14.52 1.59
CA THR A 143 -9.04 13.43 2.53
C THR A 143 -8.56 13.79 3.94
N VAL A 144 -9.35 13.40 4.95
CA VAL A 144 -9.00 13.55 6.37
C VAL A 144 -9.08 12.19 7.02
N ASP A 145 -7.94 11.70 7.49
CA ASP A 145 -7.83 10.38 8.10
C ASP A 145 -7.24 10.47 9.52
N ALA A 146 -7.99 10.04 10.52
CA ALA A 146 -7.53 9.93 11.90
C ALA A 146 -7.62 8.49 12.39
N ALA A 147 -6.58 8.01 13.09
CA ALA A 147 -6.50 6.66 13.60
C ALA A 147 -6.03 6.64 15.06
N TRP A 148 -6.68 5.79 15.86
CA TRP A 148 -6.35 5.58 17.26
C TRP A 148 -6.48 4.08 17.62
N PRO A 149 -5.36 3.37 17.86
CA PRO A 149 -3.97 3.72 17.52
C PRO A 149 -3.68 3.57 16.01
N ALA A 150 -2.59 4.19 15.54
CA ALA A 150 -2.12 4.09 14.15
C ALA A 150 -0.84 3.25 14.07
N LEU A 151 -0.72 2.36 13.08
CA LEU A 151 0.51 1.59 12.86
C LEU A 151 1.28 2.10 11.64
N PHE A 152 2.58 2.28 11.81
CA PHE A 152 3.52 2.62 10.76
C PHE A 152 4.49 1.47 10.50
N VAL A 153 4.95 1.33 9.26
CA VAL A 153 5.99 0.37 8.87
C VAL A 153 7.22 1.12 8.39
N ASP A 154 8.34 0.86 9.05
CA ASP A 154 9.66 1.31 8.63
C ASP A 154 10.18 0.36 7.55
N LYS A 155 10.53 0.94 6.40
CA LYS A 155 10.91 0.18 5.20
C LYS A 155 12.35 -0.33 5.27
N GLU A 156 13.24 0.40 5.96
CA GLU A 156 14.65 0.06 6.05
C GLU A 156 14.88 -1.13 7.00
N THR A 157 14.21 -1.07 8.15
CA THR A 157 14.31 -2.09 9.21
C THR A 157 13.26 -3.20 9.02
N GLY A 158 12.14 -2.92 8.36
CA GLY A 158 10.97 -3.80 8.33
C GLY A 158 10.18 -3.80 9.64
N ASP A 159 10.55 -2.92 10.56
CA ASP A 159 9.93 -2.81 11.88
C ASP A 159 8.61 -2.04 11.82
N TYR A 160 7.70 -2.43 12.69
CA TYR A 160 6.41 -1.78 12.83
C TYR A 160 6.42 -0.89 14.07
N TRP A 161 5.68 0.22 14.02
CA TRP A 161 5.64 1.24 15.05
C TRP A 161 4.21 1.63 15.38
N ASP A 162 3.80 1.41 16.63
CA ASP A 162 2.52 1.86 17.17
C ASP A 162 2.62 3.33 17.58
N VAL A 163 1.83 4.18 16.93
CA VAL A 163 1.64 5.58 17.30
C VAL A 163 0.27 5.73 17.99
N PRO A 164 0.21 6.24 19.23
CA PRO A 164 -1.04 6.28 20.00
C PRO A 164 -2.17 7.04 19.32
N PHE A 165 -1.85 8.11 18.59
CA PHE A 165 -2.82 8.84 17.76
C PHE A 165 -2.10 9.43 16.56
N SER A 166 -2.69 9.27 15.37
CA SER A 166 -2.22 9.91 14.14
C SER A 166 -3.39 10.48 13.37
N MET A 167 -3.24 11.71 12.89
CA MET A 167 -4.17 12.39 12.01
C MET A 167 -3.43 12.87 10.77
N ALA A 168 -4.05 12.73 9.60
CA ALA A 168 -3.56 13.18 8.32
C ALA A 168 -4.66 14.00 7.61
N LEU A 169 -4.26 15.11 7.00
CA LEU A 169 -5.06 15.92 6.10
C LEU A 169 -4.32 15.97 4.76
N ASP A 170 -4.87 15.33 3.74
CA ASP A 170 -4.25 15.16 2.43
C ASP A 170 -5.07 15.89 1.36
N LEU A 171 -4.42 16.69 0.53
CA LEU A 171 -5.00 17.41 -0.60
C LEU A 171 -4.20 17.09 -1.85
N ALA A 172 -4.82 16.40 -2.82
CA ALA A 172 -4.17 16.04 -4.06
C ALA A 172 -4.85 16.66 -5.29
N SER A 173 -4.08 16.94 -6.33
CA SER A 173 -4.61 17.31 -7.64
C SER A 173 -5.50 16.20 -8.21
N LEU A 174 -6.48 16.59 -9.04
CA LEU A 174 -7.26 15.63 -9.81
C LEU A 174 -6.37 14.85 -10.79
N PRO A 175 -6.61 13.54 -10.96
CA PRO A 175 -5.80 12.71 -11.85
C PRO A 175 -5.94 13.14 -13.31
N SER A 176 -4.79 13.25 -14.00
CA SER A 176 -4.67 13.52 -15.44
C SER A 176 -3.81 12.42 -16.09
N ASP A 177 -4.09 12.06 -17.35
CA ASP A 177 -3.27 11.08 -18.09
C ASP A 177 -1.85 11.62 -18.38
N SER A 178 -1.68 12.93 -18.45
CA SER A 178 -0.38 13.62 -18.45
C SER A 178 -0.57 15.05 -17.99
N GLY A 179 0.37 15.59 -17.22
CA GLY A 179 0.29 16.96 -16.74
C GLY A 179 0.89 17.16 -15.34
N PRO A 180 0.77 18.39 -14.82
CA PRO A 180 1.21 18.70 -13.48
C PRO A 180 0.27 18.06 -12.46
N SER A 181 0.85 17.49 -11.40
CA SER A 181 0.17 17.03 -10.21
C SER A 181 0.80 17.65 -8.97
N TYR A 182 0.00 17.79 -7.92
CA TYR A 182 0.46 18.24 -6.61
C TYR A 182 -0.19 17.43 -5.51
N HIS A 183 0.52 17.28 -4.40
CA HIS A 183 0.01 16.66 -3.18
C HIS A 183 0.51 17.45 -1.97
N LEU A 184 -0.40 17.83 -1.09
CA LEU A 184 -0.11 18.51 0.17
C LEU A 184 -0.64 17.65 1.32
N CYS A 185 0.19 17.32 2.29
CA CYS A 185 -0.25 16.66 3.52
C CYS A 185 0.18 17.41 4.76
N LEU A 186 -0.71 17.44 5.73
CA LEU A 186 -0.41 17.78 7.11
C LEU A 186 -0.66 16.54 7.98
N HIS A 187 0.38 16.04 8.62
CA HIS A 187 0.26 15.01 9.64
C HIS A 187 0.40 15.59 11.04
N HIS A 188 -0.39 15.07 11.95
CA HIS A 188 -0.25 15.29 13.38
C HIS A 188 -0.15 13.94 14.11
N ASN A 189 0.97 13.73 14.81
CA ASN A 189 1.16 12.57 15.66
C ASN A 189 1.14 13.01 17.13
N HIS A 190 0.47 12.22 17.96
CA HIS A 190 0.40 12.46 19.40
C HIS A 190 0.69 11.19 20.20
N GLY A 191 1.46 11.35 21.28
CA GLY A 191 1.93 10.27 22.13
C GLY A 191 3.24 9.63 21.65
N SER A 192 3.94 8.93 22.55
CA SER A 192 5.24 8.33 22.25
C SER A 192 5.07 7.05 21.40
N PRO A 193 5.72 6.97 20.22
CA PRO A 193 5.73 5.75 19.42
C PRO A 193 6.38 4.59 20.17
N LYS A 194 5.86 3.39 19.98
CA LYS A 194 6.43 2.15 20.52
C LYS A 194 6.69 1.17 19.37
N GLN A 195 7.79 0.45 19.43
CA GLN A 195 8.02 -0.63 18.47
C GLN A 195 6.96 -1.70 18.68
N PHE A 196 6.26 -2.05 17.60
CA PHE A 196 5.26 -3.10 17.59
C PHE A 196 5.98 -4.45 17.70
N GLN A 197 5.83 -5.12 18.86
CA GLN A 197 6.43 -6.42 19.19
C GLN A 197 7.96 -6.44 19.38
N GLY A 198 8.63 -5.29 19.53
CA GLY A 198 10.08 -5.21 19.77
C GLY A 198 10.45 -4.74 21.18
N ASP A 199 11.67 -5.08 21.62
CA ASP A 199 12.27 -4.53 22.84
C ASP A 199 12.74 -3.08 22.61
N THR A 200 12.64 -2.26 23.66
CA THR A 200 12.73 -0.78 23.71
C THR A 200 14.01 -0.12 23.17
N ILE A 201 14.90 -0.83 22.47
CA ILE A 201 16.26 -0.38 22.10
C ILE A 201 16.31 0.21 20.67
N ALA A 202 15.29 0.00 19.82
CA ALA A 202 15.29 0.54 18.47
C ALA A 202 15.09 2.07 18.47
N ARG A 203 15.91 2.79 17.67
CA ARG A 203 15.80 4.24 17.52
C ARG A 203 14.54 4.58 16.72
N VAL A 204 13.59 5.27 17.35
CA VAL A 204 12.35 5.72 16.72
C VAL A 204 12.64 6.61 15.50
N PRO A 205 12.02 6.35 14.33
CA PRO A 205 12.11 7.26 13.18
C PRO A 205 11.66 8.67 13.54
N ALA A 206 12.45 9.68 13.17
CA ALA A 206 12.20 11.07 13.56
C ALA A 206 10.83 11.59 13.07
N SER A 207 10.32 11.06 11.96
CA SER A 207 9.02 11.39 11.37
C SER A 207 7.81 10.90 12.19
N LEU A 208 8.01 9.94 13.10
CA LEU A 208 6.94 9.42 13.97
C LEU A 208 6.85 10.14 15.31
N LEU A 209 7.81 11.02 15.63
CA LEU A 209 7.81 11.75 16.88
C LEU A 209 6.57 12.66 17.01
N PRO A 210 6.10 12.94 18.23
CA PRO A 210 4.95 13.80 18.45
C PRO A 210 5.15 15.19 17.84
N GLY A 211 4.14 15.69 17.14
CA GLY A 211 4.20 17.01 16.54
C GLY A 211 3.39 17.13 15.25
N PHE A 212 3.66 18.22 14.54
CA PHE A 212 3.11 18.48 13.22
C PHE A 212 4.21 18.32 12.18
N SER A 213 3.89 17.64 11.08
CA SER A 213 4.76 17.58 9.91
C SER A 213 3.94 17.95 8.67
N ALA A 214 4.49 18.84 7.86
CA ALA A 214 3.92 19.19 6.57
C ALA A 214 4.78 18.60 5.46
N LYS A 215 4.12 18.07 4.42
CA LYS A 215 4.78 17.56 3.21
C LYS A 215 4.09 18.15 2.00
N CYS A 216 4.89 18.51 1.01
CA CYS A 216 4.38 18.91 -0.30
C CYS A 216 5.17 18.19 -1.38
N ALA A 217 4.46 17.73 -2.41
CA ALA A 217 5.04 17.14 -3.59
C ALA A 217 4.42 17.83 -4.81
N PHE A 218 5.27 18.21 -5.76
CA PHE A 218 4.86 18.68 -7.08
C PHE A 218 5.55 17.80 -8.10
N SER A 219 4.80 17.33 -9.08
CA SER A 219 5.37 16.53 -10.14
C SER A 219 4.72 16.82 -11.48
N TYR A 220 5.39 16.42 -12.55
CA TYR A 220 4.85 16.42 -13.90
C TYR A 220 4.97 15.01 -14.45
N GLU A 221 3.83 14.39 -14.73
CA GLU A 221 3.78 13.06 -15.33
C GLU A 221 3.57 13.17 -16.84
N LYS A 222 4.38 12.42 -17.59
CA LYS A 222 4.22 12.21 -19.02
C LYS A 222 4.02 10.73 -19.29
N ASN A 223 2.86 10.40 -19.83
CA ASN A 223 2.52 9.05 -20.28
C ASN A 223 2.59 8.99 -21.81
N VAL A 224 3.14 7.89 -22.33
CA VAL A 224 3.26 7.59 -23.75
C VAL A 224 2.75 6.17 -24.00
N ASP A 225 1.63 6.06 -24.70
CA ASP A 225 1.16 4.80 -25.29
C ASP A 225 2.03 4.48 -26.52
N ILE A 226 2.92 3.48 -26.41
CA ILE A 226 3.83 3.06 -27.50
C ILE A 226 3.07 2.20 -28.51
N TRP A 227 2.24 1.28 -28.02
CA TRP A 227 1.43 0.40 -28.86
C TRP A 227 0.17 -0.06 -28.13
N ARG A 228 -0.93 -0.26 -28.87
CA ARG A 228 -2.14 -0.90 -28.36
C ARG A 228 -2.78 -1.74 -29.46
N SER A 229 -3.14 -2.97 -29.11
CA SER A 229 -3.80 -3.87 -30.05
C SER A 229 -5.15 -3.31 -30.49
N GLN A 230 -5.38 -3.30 -31.80
CA GLN A 230 -6.67 -2.98 -32.43
C GLN A 230 -7.41 -4.25 -32.90
N ALA A 231 -6.88 -5.44 -32.58
CA ALA A 231 -7.46 -6.70 -32.99
C ALA A 231 -8.87 -6.88 -32.40
N GLN A 232 -9.79 -7.43 -33.20
CA GLN A 232 -11.13 -7.73 -32.70
C GLN A 232 -11.05 -8.77 -31.57
N LYS A 233 -11.56 -8.40 -30.39
CA LYS A 233 -11.73 -9.30 -29.25
C LYS A 233 -12.62 -10.48 -29.66
N LEU A 234 -12.43 -11.65 -29.03
CA LEU A 234 -13.25 -12.83 -29.32
C LEU A 234 -14.73 -12.46 -29.11
N LYS A 235 -15.52 -12.53 -30.18
CA LYS A 235 -16.95 -12.21 -30.13
C LYS A 235 -17.63 -13.16 -29.13
N MET A 236 -18.50 -12.60 -28.29
CA MET A 236 -19.27 -13.32 -27.26
C MET A 236 -18.48 -13.92 -26.08
N VAL A 237 -17.18 -13.67 -25.96
CA VAL A 237 -16.39 -14.06 -24.77
C VAL A 237 -15.98 -12.81 -24.02
N GLN A 238 -16.52 -12.60 -22.82
CA GLN A 238 -16.06 -11.53 -21.95
C GLN A 238 -14.66 -11.86 -21.40
N PRO A 239 -13.75 -10.88 -21.34
CA PRO A 239 -12.48 -11.06 -20.65
C PRO A 239 -12.71 -11.34 -19.16
N TYR A 240 -11.81 -12.10 -18.53
CA TYR A 240 -11.81 -12.34 -17.09
C TYR A 240 -11.69 -11.03 -16.30
N ASP A 241 -10.97 -10.05 -16.86
CA ASP A 241 -10.87 -8.68 -16.36
C ASP A 241 -10.93 -7.69 -17.53
N ILE A 242 -11.86 -6.72 -17.47
CA ILE A 242 -12.06 -5.71 -18.51
C ILE A 242 -10.85 -4.79 -18.62
N PHE A 243 -10.14 -4.50 -17.53
CA PHE A 243 -8.95 -3.64 -17.57
C PHE A 243 -7.75 -4.31 -18.23
N LEU A 244 -7.72 -5.64 -18.24
CA LEU A 244 -6.68 -6.46 -18.89
C LEU A 244 -7.09 -6.89 -20.30
N SER A 245 -8.17 -6.35 -20.83
CA SER A 245 -8.70 -6.77 -22.13
C SER A 245 -8.03 -6.14 -23.34
N ASP A 246 -7.18 -5.12 -23.12
CA ASP A 246 -6.48 -4.39 -24.18
C ASP A 246 -4.96 -4.62 -24.07
N PRO A 247 -4.37 -5.52 -24.88
CA PRO A 247 -2.92 -5.66 -24.97
C PRO A 247 -2.30 -4.33 -25.38
N HIS A 248 -1.28 -3.90 -24.65
CA HIS A 248 -0.65 -2.60 -24.85
C HIS A 248 0.81 -2.59 -24.42
N VAL A 249 1.55 -1.61 -24.92
CA VAL A 249 2.88 -1.24 -24.47
C VAL A 249 2.84 0.25 -24.20
N SER A 250 3.21 0.66 -22.99
CA SER A 250 3.26 2.06 -22.57
C SER A 250 4.49 2.35 -21.73
N ALA A 251 4.91 3.60 -21.73
CA ALA A 251 5.96 4.10 -20.85
C ALA A 251 5.45 5.39 -20.18
N SER A 252 5.80 5.59 -18.92
CA SER A 252 5.57 6.86 -18.25
C SER A 252 6.80 7.34 -17.51
N GLY A 253 6.96 8.66 -17.45
CA GLY A 253 8.02 9.31 -16.69
C GLY A 253 7.41 10.43 -15.85
N THR A 254 7.84 10.52 -14.60
CA THR A 254 7.39 11.53 -13.67
C THR A 254 8.57 12.32 -13.15
N ILE A 255 8.50 13.65 -13.27
CA ILE A 255 9.54 14.58 -12.87
C ILE A 255 9.03 15.40 -11.69
N GLY A 256 9.67 15.30 -10.52
CA GLY A 256 9.40 16.11 -9.33
C GLY A 256 10.65 16.35 -8.50
N ALA A 257 10.54 16.36 -7.17
CA ALA A 257 11.71 16.45 -6.27
C ALA A 257 12.64 15.23 -6.39
N ALA A 258 12.07 14.08 -6.74
CA ALA A 258 12.76 12.90 -7.25
C ALA A 258 12.37 12.69 -8.73
N LEU A 259 13.18 11.96 -9.48
CA LEU A 259 12.86 11.53 -10.84
C LEU A 259 12.43 10.07 -10.76
N SER A 260 11.21 9.74 -11.21
CA SER A 260 10.86 8.33 -11.43
C SER A 260 10.57 8.10 -12.91
N ALA A 261 10.96 6.92 -13.37
CA ALA A 261 10.72 6.47 -14.71
C ALA A 261 10.17 5.05 -14.69
N ASN A 262 8.97 4.88 -15.23
CA ASN A 262 8.37 3.58 -15.47
C ASN A 262 8.72 3.16 -16.89
N PHE A 263 9.79 2.37 -17.01
CA PHE A 263 10.29 1.87 -18.27
C PHE A 263 9.52 0.61 -18.69
N GLY A 264 8.38 0.82 -19.35
CA GLY A 264 7.69 -0.22 -20.11
C GLY A 264 6.75 -1.08 -19.26
N GLU A 265 5.48 -0.71 -19.25
CA GLU A 265 4.41 -1.68 -19.05
C GLU A 265 4.15 -2.35 -20.40
N ALA A 266 4.39 -3.65 -20.49
CA ALA A 266 4.13 -4.45 -21.67
C ALA A 266 3.15 -5.56 -21.31
N GLN A 267 1.99 -5.54 -21.95
CA GLN A 267 0.98 -6.58 -21.84
C GLN A 267 0.83 -7.32 -23.17
N HIS A 268 1.01 -8.63 -23.11
CA HIS A 268 0.63 -9.56 -24.15
C HIS A 268 -0.70 -10.26 -23.81
N GLY A 269 -1.54 -10.35 -24.84
CA GLY A 269 -2.88 -10.96 -24.85
C GLY A 269 -3.93 -10.26 -23.97
N ASN A 270 -5.15 -10.76 -24.06
CA ASN A 270 -6.36 -10.02 -23.70
C ASN A 270 -7.20 -10.67 -22.59
N PHE A 271 -6.64 -11.69 -21.95
CA PHE A 271 -7.20 -12.37 -20.78
C PHE A 271 -8.65 -12.86 -21.02
N GLN A 272 -8.87 -13.54 -22.14
CA GLN A 272 -10.12 -14.17 -22.55
C GLN A 272 -10.00 -15.71 -22.65
N ARG A 273 -8.83 -16.22 -23.04
CA ARG A 273 -8.62 -17.66 -23.27
C ARG A 273 -8.35 -18.41 -21.98
N LEU A 274 -8.57 -19.73 -22.03
CA LEU A 274 -8.48 -20.58 -20.84
C LEU A 274 -7.05 -20.70 -20.29
N PHE A 275 -6.00 -20.52 -21.09
CA PHE A 275 -4.62 -20.71 -20.63
C PHE A 275 -3.67 -19.76 -21.34
N SER A 276 -2.65 -19.30 -20.62
CA SER A 276 -1.47 -18.58 -21.15
C SER A 276 -1.77 -17.41 -22.09
N ASP A 277 -2.90 -16.74 -21.89
CA ASP A 277 -3.36 -15.60 -22.68
C ASP A 277 -2.81 -14.28 -22.15
N LEU A 278 -2.62 -14.15 -20.84
CA LEU A 278 -2.09 -12.93 -20.24
C LEU A 278 -0.64 -13.12 -19.83
N THR A 279 0.23 -12.25 -20.34
CA THR A 279 1.58 -12.02 -19.81
C THR A 279 1.79 -10.52 -19.68
N ARG A 280 2.13 -10.04 -18.48
CA ARG A 280 2.47 -8.63 -18.24
C ARG A 280 3.84 -8.53 -17.63
N PHE A 281 4.59 -7.57 -18.12
CA PHE A 281 5.86 -7.16 -17.58
C PHE A 281 5.80 -5.68 -17.25
N HIS A 282 6.29 -5.32 -16.08
CA HIS A 282 6.39 -3.93 -15.64
C HIS A 282 7.75 -3.73 -14.98
N ALA A 283 8.46 -2.70 -15.42
CA ALA A 283 9.71 -2.27 -14.80
C ALA A 283 9.61 -0.80 -14.40
N ARG A 284 10.07 -0.52 -13.18
CA ARG A 284 10.08 0.80 -12.58
C ARG A 284 11.48 1.11 -12.06
N MET A 285 11.94 2.31 -12.35
CA MET A 285 13.22 2.84 -11.90
C MET A 285 12.98 4.18 -11.20
N ASP A 286 13.31 4.21 -9.92
CA ASP A 286 13.20 5.38 -9.06
C ASP A 286 14.60 5.95 -8.85
N PHE A 287 14.85 7.16 -9.36
CA PHE A 287 16.14 7.82 -9.20
C PHE A 287 16.20 8.59 -7.87
N PRO A 288 17.37 8.64 -7.23
CA PRO A 288 17.57 9.43 -6.03
C PRO A 288 17.26 10.91 -6.26
N SER A 289 16.94 11.64 -5.18
CA SER A 289 16.67 13.08 -5.25
C SER A 289 17.80 13.81 -5.98
N GLY A 290 17.47 14.90 -6.69
CA GLY A 290 18.47 15.65 -7.47
C GLY A 290 19.69 16.06 -6.65
N SER A 291 19.49 16.43 -5.38
CA SER A 291 20.59 16.73 -4.44
C SER A 291 21.48 15.52 -4.13
N LYS A 292 20.88 14.36 -3.80
CA LYS A 292 21.63 13.12 -3.54
C LYS A 292 22.39 12.67 -4.79
N PHE A 293 21.74 12.72 -5.95
CA PHE A 293 22.35 12.39 -7.22
C PHE A 293 23.55 13.30 -7.52
N LEU A 294 23.41 14.63 -7.39
CA LEU A 294 24.50 15.57 -7.63
C LEU A 294 25.66 15.39 -6.65
N ILE A 295 25.37 15.17 -5.36
CA ILE A 295 26.40 14.88 -4.35
C ILE A 295 27.15 13.58 -4.70
N GLY A 296 26.42 12.50 -5.02
CA GLY A 296 27.04 11.24 -5.43
C GLY A 296 27.85 11.39 -6.72
N ALA A 297 27.31 12.05 -7.73
CA ALA A 297 27.97 12.25 -9.03
C ALA A 297 29.24 13.10 -8.91
N THR A 298 29.21 14.16 -8.10
CA THR A 298 30.41 14.98 -7.83
C THR A 298 31.48 14.21 -7.08
N GLN A 299 31.10 13.41 -6.07
CA GLN A 299 32.03 12.52 -5.37
C GLN A 299 32.66 11.51 -6.34
N LEU A 300 31.84 10.87 -7.19
CA LEU A 300 32.32 9.88 -8.14
C LEU A 300 33.23 10.50 -9.21
N ALA A 301 32.89 11.70 -9.70
CA ALA A 301 33.75 12.46 -10.61
C ALA A 301 35.07 12.86 -9.96
N GLN A 302 35.04 13.30 -8.70
CA GLN A 302 36.23 13.67 -7.94
C GLN A 302 37.14 12.45 -7.69
N ASP A 303 36.56 11.29 -7.35
CA ASP A 303 37.29 10.04 -7.17
C ASP A 303 38.00 9.65 -8.48
N LEU A 304 37.27 9.68 -9.60
CA LEU A 304 37.82 9.35 -10.92
C LEU A 304 38.92 10.33 -11.36
N LEU A 305 38.72 11.65 -11.17
CA LEU A 305 39.70 12.68 -11.52
C LEU A 305 41.00 12.52 -10.73
N ASN A 306 40.90 12.14 -9.45
CA ASN A 306 42.06 11.90 -8.60
C ASN A 306 42.64 10.48 -8.74
N SER A 307 42.17 9.68 -9.70
CA SER A 307 42.57 8.28 -9.89
C SER A 307 42.34 7.39 -8.66
N HIS A 308 41.37 7.75 -7.81
CA HIS A 308 40.90 6.91 -6.71
C HIS A 308 39.84 5.92 -7.21
N GLN A 309 39.77 4.76 -6.56
CA GLN A 309 38.70 3.80 -6.84
C GLN A 309 37.38 4.37 -6.28
N PRO A 310 36.32 4.49 -7.10
CA PRO A 310 35.06 5.05 -6.65
C PRO A 310 34.50 4.28 -5.45
N SER A 311 34.06 5.00 -4.43
CA SER A 311 33.46 4.35 -3.27
C SER A 311 32.16 3.64 -3.65
N SER A 312 31.95 2.44 -3.09
CA SER A 312 30.68 1.70 -3.29
C SER A 312 29.47 2.49 -2.81
N GLU A 313 29.66 3.38 -1.84
CA GLU A 313 28.59 4.23 -1.30
C GLU A 313 28.21 5.34 -2.29
N ALA A 314 29.19 5.98 -2.93
CA ALA A 314 28.92 6.98 -3.97
C ALA A 314 28.20 6.38 -5.18
N ILE A 315 28.61 5.16 -5.60
CA ILE A 315 27.94 4.44 -6.69
C ILE A 315 26.47 4.14 -6.33
N LYS A 316 26.23 3.60 -5.13
CA LYS A 316 24.86 3.33 -4.64
C LYS A 316 24.00 4.59 -4.53
N THR A 317 24.61 5.73 -4.21
CA THR A 317 23.92 7.01 -4.07
C THR A 317 23.41 7.57 -5.41
N ILE A 318 23.97 7.12 -6.54
CA ILE A 318 23.59 7.54 -7.90
C ILE A 318 22.64 6.52 -8.55
N PHE A 319 22.77 5.24 -8.19
CA PHE A 319 22.06 4.16 -8.87
C PHE A 319 20.56 4.17 -8.56
N PRO A 320 19.67 4.01 -9.55
CA PRO A 320 18.24 3.99 -9.33
C PRO A 320 17.79 2.72 -8.61
N THR A 321 16.81 2.86 -7.72
CA THR A 321 16.09 1.72 -7.16
C THR A 321 15.23 1.13 -8.27
N THR A 322 15.47 -0.14 -8.60
CA THR A 322 14.74 -0.81 -9.68
C THR A 322 13.79 -1.85 -9.10
N THR A 323 12.54 -1.82 -9.55
CA THR A 323 11.53 -2.82 -9.23
C THR A 323 10.99 -3.45 -10.51
N LEU A 324 10.81 -4.76 -10.48
CA LEU A 324 10.32 -5.57 -11.59
C LEU A 324 9.07 -6.31 -11.14
N SER A 325 8.08 -6.38 -12.03
CA SER A 325 6.86 -7.16 -11.84
C SER A 325 6.58 -8.00 -13.08
N LEU A 326 6.30 -9.28 -12.86
CA LEU A 326 5.90 -10.24 -13.89
C LEU A 326 4.58 -10.86 -13.48
N GLN A 327 3.56 -10.77 -14.35
CA GLN A 327 2.27 -11.43 -14.17
C GLN A 327 1.99 -12.37 -15.33
N GLN A 328 1.57 -13.60 -15.04
CA GLN A 328 1.29 -14.64 -16.02
C GLN A 328 -0.03 -15.34 -15.69
N GLN A 329 -0.96 -15.43 -16.65
CA GLN A 329 -2.15 -16.28 -16.50
C GLN A 329 -1.74 -17.74 -16.44
N ILE A 330 -2.30 -18.44 -15.47
CA ILE A 330 -2.16 -19.88 -15.28
C ILE A 330 -3.29 -20.58 -16.03
N ALA A 331 -4.52 -20.38 -15.56
CA ALA A 331 -5.72 -21.02 -16.10
C ALA A 331 -6.98 -20.21 -15.75
N GLY A 332 -7.86 -20.00 -16.73
CA GLY A 332 -9.08 -19.22 -16.60
C GLY A 332 -8.83 -17.84 -15.94
N PRO A 333 -9.59 -17.46 -14.90
CA PRO A 333 -9.39 -16.18 -14.20
C PRO A 333 -8.15 -16.13 -13.30
N PHE A 334 -7.36 -17.20 -13.19
CA PHE A 334 -6.19 -17.24 -12.31
C PHE A 334 -4.93 -16.73 -13.00
N SER A 335 -4.23 -15.84 -12.32
CA SER A 335 -2.89 -15.40 -12.70
C SER A 335 -1.93 -15.45 -11.51
N PHE A 336 -0.65 -15.66 -11.81
CA PHE A 336 0.44 -15.58 -10.86
C PHE A 336 1.21 -14.29 -11.11
N ARG A 337 1.52 -13.53 -10.06
CA ARG A 337 2.36 -12.33 -10.11
C ARG A 337 3.57 -12.49 -9.19
N VAL A 338 4.73 -12.03 -9.66
CA VAL A 338 5.94 -11.87 -8.85
C VAL A 338 6.39 -10.43 -8.97
N ASP A 339 6.54 -9.77 -7.83
CA ASP A 339 7.10 -8.43 -7.71
C ASP A 339 8.43 -8.51 -6.96
N SER A 340 9.48 -7.86 -7.42
CA SER A 340 10.79 -7.86 -6.74
C SER A 340 11.54 -6.56 -6.99
N GLY A 341 12.16 -6.03 -5.94
CA GLY A 341 13.25 -5.08 -6.06
C GLY A 341 14.49 -5.76 -6.65
N VAL A 342 15.40 -4.95 -7.18
CA VAL A 342 16.69 -5.40 -7.72
C VAL A 342 17.80 -4.69 -6.96
N LEU A 343 18.61 -5.45 -6.23
CA LEU A 343 19.83 -4.98 -5.59
C LEU A 343 21.04 -5.36 -6.42
N ILE A 344 21.93 -4.40 -6.64
CA ILE A 344 23.21 -4.64 -7.29
C ILE A 344 24.30 -4.53 -6.23
N ASP A 345 25.03 -5.63 -6.01
CA ASP A 345 26.18 -5.62 -5.11
C ASP A 345 27.43 -5.13 -5.84
N PHE A 346 27.82 -3.90 -5.53
CA PHE A 346 29.02 -3.24 -6.07
C PHE A 346 30.32 -3.64 -5.36
N LYS A 347 30.27 -4.50 -4.33
CA LYS A 347 31.47 -4.97 -3.61
C LYS A 347 32.28 -6.00 -4.39
N ASP A 348 31.64 -6.75 -5.27
CA ASP A 348 32.28 -7.79 -6.08
C ASP A 348 32.52 -7.27 -7.51
N LYS A 349 33.69 -7.55 -8.10
CA LYS A 349 34.01 -7.12 -9.49
C LYS A 349 33.06 -7.71 -10.54
N SER A 350 32.24 -8.69 -10.13
CA SER A 350 31.25 -9.39 -10.95
C SER A 350 29.86 -8.74 -10.98
N TRP A 351 29.62 -7.65 -10.21
CA TRP A 351 28.33 -6.91 -10.14
C TRP A 351 27.12 -7.84 -10.03
N ARG A 352 27.05 -8.58 -8.93
CA ARG A 352 25.98 -9.56 -8.74
C ARG A 352 24.64 -8.86 -8.56
N ILE A 353 23.67 -9.25 -9.40
CA ILE A 353 22.28 -8.82 -9.31
C ILE A 353 21.53 -9.78 -8.41
N GLN A 354 20.85 -9.27 -7.39
CA GLN A 354 20.05 -10.05 -6.45
C GLN A 354 18.61 -9.51 -6.40
N ALA A 355 17.67 -10.43 -6.22
CA ALA A 355 16.28 -10.09 -5.93
C ALA A 355 16.18 -9.54 -4.49
N ASP A 356 15.52 -8.40 -4.32
CA ASP A 356 15.23 -7.79 -3.03
C ASP A 356 13.74 -7.74 -2.74
N GLN A 357 13.38 -8.17 -1.54
CA GLN A 357 12.00 -8.23 -1.05
C GLN A 357 11.00 -8.82 -2.06
N PRO A 358 11.21 -10.04 -2.60
CA PRO A 358 10.27 -10.62 -3.55
C PRO A 358 8.89 -10.81 -2.88
N VAL A 359 7.83 -10.55 -3.63
CA VAL A 359 6.43 -10.78 -3.25
C VAL A 359 5.80 -11.66 -4.30
N PHE A 360 5.21 -12.76 -3.86
CA PHE A 360 4.52 -13.72 -4.73
C PHE A 360 3.02 -13.57 -4.54
N ALA A 361 2.25 -13.54 -5.62
CA ALA A 361 0.81 -13.40 -5.55
C ALA A 361 0.08 -14.34 -6.53
N ILE A 362 -1.05 -14.87 -6.08
CA ILE A 362 -2.05 -15.54 -6.92
C ILE A 362 -3.28 -14.63 -6.96
N GLU A 363 -3.72 -14.29 -8.16
CA GLU A 363 -4.86 -13.41 -8.39
C GLU A 363 -5.97 -14.17 -9.11
N TYR A 364 -7.21 -13.97 -8.65
CA TYR A 364 -8.43 -14.47 -9.26
C TYR A 364 -9.32 -13.30 -9.66
N ALA A 365 -9.54 -13.12 -10.96
CA ALA A 365 -10.41 -12.07 -11.48
C ALA A 365 -11.90 -12.44 -11.33
N LEU A 366 -12.69 -11.52 -10.77
CA LEU A 366 -14.12 -11.71 -10.50
C LEU A 366 -14.94 -11.05 -11.61
N HIS A 367 -15.49 -11.87 -12.50
CA HIS A 367 -16.35 -11.43 -13.62
C HIS A 367 -17.53 -10.54 -13.21
N VAL A 368 -18.12 -10.77 -12.04
CA VAL A 368 -19.41 -10.17 -11.64
C VAL A 368 -19.30 -8.70 -11.24
N LEU A 369 -18.09 -8.21 -10.95
CA LEU A 369 -17.86 -6.88 -10.35
C LEU A 369 -16.98 -5.97 -11.23
N PHE A 370 -17.07 -6.11 -12.56
CA PHE A 370 -16.42 -5.30 -13.60
C PHE A 370 -14.87 -5.16 -13.56
N SER A 371 -14.21 -5.47 -12.44
CA SER A 371 -12.73 -5.42 -12.21
C SER A 371 -12.28 -5.93 -10.84
N ALA A 372 -13.16 -6.40 -9.96
CA ALA A 372 -12.71 -6.90 -8.66
C ALA A 372 -11.81 -8.14 -8.83
N LYS A 373 -10.80 -8.28 -7.98
CA LYS A 373 -9.90 -9.44 -7.94
C LYS A 373 -9.66 -9.89 -6.51
N ALA A 374 -9.74 -11.19 -6.27
CA ALA A 374 -9.23 -11.77 -5.04
C ALA A 374 -7.74 -12.03 -5.21
N VAL A 375 -6.92 -11.52 -4.30
CA VAL A 375 -5.45 -11.63 -4.35
C VAL A 375 -4.97 -12.29 -3.08
N ALA A 376 -4.27 -13.41 -3.22
CA ALA A 376 -3.50 -14.03 -2.15
C ALA A 376 -2.02 -13.75 -2.38
N TRP A 377 -1.37 -13.02 -1.48
CA TRP A 377 0.05 -12.69 -1.61
C TRP A 377 0.87 -13.16 -0.41
N TYR A 378 2.16 -13.44 -0.66
CA TYR A 378 3.15 -13.86 0.31
C TYR A 378 4.44 -13.07 0.14
N SER A 379 4.97 -12.53 1.24
CA SER A 379 6.29 -11.92 1.29
C SER A 379 7.22 -12.75 2.19
N PRO A 380 8.25 -13.42 1.64
CA PRO A 380 9.18 -14.21 2.43
C PRO A 380 10.00 -13.38 3.43
N LYS A 381 10.39 -12.15 3.05
CA LYS A 381 11.20 -11.27 3.92
C LYS A 381 10.44 -10.87 5.18
N HIS A 382 9.14 -10.57 5.05
CA HIS A 382 8.30 -10.18 6.18
C HIS A 382 7.62 -11.38 6.85
N GLN A 383 7.70 -12.57 6.25
CA GLN A 383 6.97 -13.79 6.64
C GLN A 383 5.46 -13.55 6.74
N GLU A 384 4.93 -12.78 5.79
CA GLU A 384 3.52 -12.34 5.78
C GLU A 384 2.77 -12.97 4.63
N PHE A 385 1.57 -13.47 4.92
CA PHE A 385 0.60 -13.96 3.95
C PHE A 385 -0.74 -13.25 4.17
N MET A 386 -1.38 -12.81 3.10
CA MET A 386 -2.68 -12.17 3.17
C MET A 386 -3.52 -12.55 1.95
N VAL A 387 -4.82 -12.76 2.18
CA VAL A 387 -5.84 -12.84 1.14
C VAL A 387 -6.71 -11.60 1.25
N GLU A 388 -6.83 -10.85 0.16
CA GLU A 388 -7.62 -9.64 0.10
C GLU A 388 -8.45 -9.55 -1.17
N LEU A 389 -9.62 -8.94 -1.05
CA LEU A 389 -10.47 -8.60 -2.19
C LEU A 389 -10.14 -7.17 -2.60
N ARG A 390 -9.59 -7.00 -3.80
CA ARG A 390 -9.27 -5.69 -4.38
C ARG A 390 -10.38 -5.30 -5.34
N PHE A 391 -10.93 -4.11 -5.16
CA PHE A 391 -11.96 -3.53 -6.02
C PHE A 391 -11.38 -2.29 -6.70
N PHE A 392 -11.67 -2.12 -7.99
CA PHE A 392 -11.38 -0.92 -8.80
C PHE A 392 -9.93 -0.43 -8.69
N GLU A 393 -9.10 -0.88 -9.63
CA GLU A 393 -7.80 -0.26 -9.95
C GLU A 393 -8.08 0.77 -11.07
N THR A 394 -8.69 1.92 -10.73
CA THR A 394 -8.96 2.97 -11.73
C THR A 394 -7.74 3.80 -12.05
#